data_AF-A0A353C564-F1
#
_entry.id   AF-A0A353C564-F1
#
_cell.length_a   1.000
_cell.length_b   1.000
_cell.length_c   1.000
_cell.angle_alpha   90.00
_cell.angle_beta   90.00
_cell.angle_gamma   90.00
#
_symmetry.space_group_name_H-M   'P 1'
#
loop_
_entity.id
_entity.type
_entity.pdbx_description
1 polymer ?
#
loop_
_entity_poly.entity_id
_entity_poly.type
_entity_poly.pdbx_seq_one_letter_code
_entity_poly.pdbx_strand_id
1 'polypeptide(L)'
;MLKKFWLHALLTLVILCGVAITYKVMGSRWPMIGKEGTVVISESLPFGIERDNPVPEVRHWDLNDKTYYYFNWGLKKTGGYSLELISATDHLIKIRAKEPAKDQLLIQSMTFPSLLVSLPRDQYQYTVVNDKGDTVSDIFKPKRPPLKITLFLPRDGQVLKRRILRDPYSYSCSAPAYKVKTPALIALESLFNQDEMLDFVNLGVLPGKAVFRDPEKKWYILLSPAFENLSADQKELLQELITKTVLTLTANHLATVKIITDPALIQ
;
A
#
# COMPACT_ATOMS: atom_id res chain seq x y z
N MET A 1 34.15 -40.74 -45.35
CA MET A 1 33.12 -39.75 -44.94
C MET A 1 32.27 -40.20 -43.76
N LEU A 2 31.89 -41.47 -43.60
CA LEU A 2 31.04 -41.94 -42.49
C LEU A 2 31.56 -41.62 -41.07
N LYS A 3 32.87 -41.70 -40.81
CA LYS A 3 33.43 -41.51 -39.45
C LYS A 3 33.20 -40.11 -38.87
N LYS A 4 33.15 -39.06 -39.70
CA LYS A 4 32.92 -37.67 -39.23
C LYS A 4 31.46 -37.43 -38.83
N PHE A 5 30.52 -38.15 -39.44
CA PHE A 5 29.09 -38.03 -39.16
C PHE A 5 28.74 -38.61 -37.79
N TRP A 6 29.30 -39.78 -37.46
CA TRP A 6 29.09 -40.42 -36.15
C TRP A 6 29.65 -39.60 -34.98
N LEU A 7 30.77 -38.89 -35.19
CA LEU A 7 31.35 -38.03 -34.16
C LEU A 7 30.47 -36.81 -33.85
N HIS A 8 29.84 -36.21 -34.86
CA HIS A 8 28.93 -35.08 -34.66
C HIS A 8 27.62 -35.53 -34.01
N ALA A 9 27.06 -36.68 -34.41
CA ALA A 9 25.86 -37.23 -33.78
C ALA A 9 26.08 -37.53 -32.28
N LEU A 10 27.22 -38.11 -31.93
CA LEU A 10 27.56 -38.42 -30.54
C LEU A 10 27.73 -37.14 -29.70
N LEU A 11 28.42 -36.13 -30.23
CA LEU A 11 28.63 -34.85 -29.53
C LEU A 11 27.29 -34.13 -29.27
N THR A 12 26.39 -34.16 -30.24
CA THR A 12 25.06 -33.53 -30.11
C THR A 12 24.21 -34.24 -29.05
N LEU A 13 24.29 -35.58 -28.98
CA LEU A 13 23.59 -36.37 -27.97
C LEU A 13 24.11 -36.06 -26.55
N VAL A 14 25.42 -35.94 -26.37
CA VAL A 14 26.04 -35.62 -25.07
C VAL A 14 25.64 -34.22 -24.60
N ILE A 15 25.59 -33.24 -25.51
CA ILE A 15 25.13 -31.88 -25.19
C ILE A 15 23.65 -31.90 -24.79
N LEU A 16 22.79 -32.59 -25.54
CA LEU A 16 21.36 -32.70 -25.23
C LEU A 16 21.11 -33.42 -23.88
N CYS A 17 21.85 -34.47 -23.57
CA CYS A 17 21.79 -35.13 -22.26
C CYS A 17 22.30 -34.22 -21.13
N GLY A 18 23.36 -33.44 -21.36
CA GLY A 18 23.88 -32.47 -20.40
C GLY A 18 22.86 -31.37 -20.06
N VAL A 19 22.15 -30.83 -21.06
CA VAL A 19 21.09 -29.83 -20.86
C VAL A 19 19.88 -30.43 -20.12
N ALA A 20 19.50 -31.67 -20.42
CA ALA A 20 18.40 -32.35 -19.74
C ALA A 20 18.69 -32.63 -18.25
N ILE A 21 19.95 -32.96 -17.91
CA ILE A 21 20.35 -33.22 -16.52
C ILE A 21 20.45 -31.91 -15.72
N THR A 22 20.95 -30.82 -16.32
CA THR A 22 20.97 -29.50 -15.65
C THR A 22 19.57 -28.95 -15.41
N TYR A 23 18.62 -29.16 -16.33
CA TYR A 23 17.21 -28.84 -16.09
C TYR A 23 16.60 -29.65 -14.93
N LYS A 24 16.98 -30.92 -14.78
CA LYS A 24 16.45 -31.79 -13.71
C LYS A 24 17.05 -31.47 -12.33
N VAL A 25 18.31 -31.03 -12.29
CA VAL A 25 19.02 -30.68 -11.04
C VAL A 25 18.73 -29.24 -10.59
N MET A 26 18.43 -28.30 -11.50
CA MET A 26 17.98 -26.94 -11.13
C MET A 26 16.45 -26.84 -10.94
N GLY A 27 15.67 -27.81 -11.45
CA GLY A 27 14.21 -27.86 -11.26
C GLY A 27 13.72 -28.44 -9.92
N SER A 28 14.61 -28.89 -9.04
CA SER A 28 14.25 -29.66 -7.82
C SER A 28 14.40 -28.92 -6.49
N ARG A 29 14.44 -27.57 -6.51
CA ARG A 29 14.35 -26.73 -5.29
C ARG A 29 13.26 -25.65 -5.36
N TRP A 30 12.20 -25.91 -6.10
CA TRP A 30 10.93 -25.21 -5.89
C TRP A 30 10.06 -26.10 -5.00
N PRO A 31 9.39 -25.56 -3.97
CA PRO A 31 8.45 -26.37 -3.21
C PRO A 31 7.44 -26.94 -4.21
N MET A 32 7.30 -28.27 -4.22
CA MET A 32 6.21 -28.92 -4.92
C MET A 32 4.92 -28.47 -4.25
N ILE A 33 4.33 -27.43 -4.83
CA ILE A 33 2.95 -27.02 -4.56
C ILE A 33 2.10 -28.17 -5.07
N GLY A 34 1.50 -28.91 -4.14
CA GLY A 34 0.54 -29.95 -4.44
C GLY A 34 -0.58 -29.41 -5.33
N LYS A 35 -1.17 -30.30 -6.13
CA LYS A 35 -2.37 -30.02 -6.92
C LYS A 35 -3.46 -29.40 -6.04
N GLU A 36 -3.61 -28.08 -6.08
CA GLU A 36 -4.85 -27.29 -5.90
C GLU A 36 -4.48 -25.80 -5.85
N GLY A 37 -5.12 -24.98 -6.71
CA GLY A 37 -5.01 -23.52 -6.71
C GLY A 37 -3.67 -22.94 -7.23
N THR A 38 -3.61 -22.56 -8.50
CA THR A 38 -2.53 -21.69 -9.00
C THR A 38 -2.62 -20.32 -8.32
N VAL A 39 -1.64 -20.02 -7.47
CA VAL A 39 -1.45 -18.67 -6.90
C VAL A 39 -1.10 -17.72 -8.04
N VAL A 40 -2.01 -16.80 -8.36
CA VAL A 40 -1.79 -15.75 -9.36
C VAL A 40 -1.45 -14.46 -8.64
N ILE A 41 -0.27 -13.89 -8.95
CA ILE A 41 0.13 -12.56 -8.50
C ILE A 41 -0.57 -11.56 -9.44
N SER A 42 -1.62 -10.88 -8.96
CA SER A 42 -2.25 -9.78 -9.68
C SER A 42 -1.42 -8.51 -9.50
N GLU A 43 -1.07 -7.84 -10.60
CA GLU A 43 -0.21 -6.65 -10.56
C GLU A 43 -0.93 -5.40 -10.01
N SER A 44 -2.26 -5.32 -10.16
CA SER A 44 -3.04 -4.17 -9.70
C SER A 44 -3.88 -4.51 -8.47
N LEU A 45 -3.73 -3.71 -7.42
CA LEU A 45 -4.66 -3.69 -6.29
C LEU A 45 -5.98 -3.02 -6.73
N PRO A 46 -7.14 -3.45 -6.20
CA PRO A 46 -8.39 -2.75 -6.46
C PRO A 46 -8.30 -1.33 -5.88
N PHE A 47 -9.03 -0.38 -6.48
CA PHE A 47 -9.04 1.03 -6.08
C PHE A 47 -9.28 1.26 -4.57
N GLY A 48 -9.93 0.33 -3.88
CA GLY A 48 -10.17 0.45 -2.43
C GLY A 48 -8.94 0.18 -1.55
N ILE A 49 -7.83 -0.34 -2.09
CA ILE A 49 -6.67 -0.81 -1.32
C ILE A 49 -5.45 0.03 -1.67
N GLU A 50 -4.84 0.61 -0.65
CA GLU A 50 -3.63 1.41 -0.77
C GLU A 50 -2.40 0.52 -0.56
N ARG A 51 -1.45 0.59 -1.50
CA ARG A 51 -0.20 -0.15 -1.45
C ARG A 51 0.66 0.29 -0.26
N ASP A 52 0.78 1.60 -0.07
CA ASP A 52 1.65 2.21 0.94
C ASP A 52 0.89 2.64 2.20
N ASN A 53 -0.05 1.79 2.65
CA ASN A 53 -0.81 2.07 3.86
C ASN A 53 0.11 1.92 5.10
N PRO A 54 0.33 2.99 5.89
CA PRO A 54 1.17 2.91 7.09
C PRO A 54 0.55 2.12 8.23
N VAL A 55 -0.75 1.85 8.19
CA VAL A 55 -1.48 1.16 9.24
C VAL A 55 -1.59 -0.33 8.91
N PRO A 56 -1.18 -1.23 9.81
CA PRO A 56 -1.37 -2.66 9.61
C PRO A 56 -2.85 -2.99 9.40
N GLU A 57 -3.15 -3.80 8.38
CA GLU A 57 -4.52 -4.23 8.09
C GLU A 57 -4.56 -5.57 7.35
N VAL A 58 -5.70 -6.24 7.45
CA VAL A 58 -6.07 -7.36 6.58
C VAL A 58 -7.35 -6.97 5.87
N ARG A 59 -7.37 -7.15 4.55
CA ARG A 59 -8.58 -6.99 3.73
C ARG A 59 -8.77 -8.23 2.87
N HIS A 60 -10.01 -8.54 2.57
CA HIS A 60 -10.32 -9.54 1.57
C HIS A 60 -11.49 -9.10 0.72
N TRP A 61 -11.56 -9.63 -0.49
CA TRP A 61 -12.67 -9.40 -1.41
C TRP A 61 -12.78 -10.58 -2.38
N ASP A 62 -13.99 -10.83 -2.85
CA ASP A 62 -14.24 -11.80 -3.91
C ASP A 62 -14.20 -11.11 -5.27
N LEU A 63 -13.55 -11.75 -6.24
CA LEU A 63 -13.59 -11.33 -7.63
C LEU A 63 -13.61 -12.60 -8.49
N ASN A 64 -14.68 -12.74 -9.29
CA ASN A 64 -14.96 -13.94 -10.08
C ASN A 64 -15.07 -15.20 -9.19
N ASP A 65 -14.26 -16.22 -9.46
CA ASP A 65 -14.16 -17.51 -8.78
C ASP A 65 -13.07 -17.54 -7.70
N LYS A 66 -12.53 -16.38 -7.32
CA LYS A 66 -11.43 -16.26 -6.36
C LYS A 66 -11.75 -15.33 -5.20
N THR A 67 -11.17 -15.64 -4.05
CA THR A 67 -11.07 -14.74 -2.90
C THR A 67 -9.63 -14.24 -2.79
N TYR A 68 -9.48 -12.93 -2.70
CA TYR A 68 -8.20 -12.27 -2.54
C TYR A 68 -8.03 -11.83 -1.08
N TYR A 69 -6.84 -12.06 -0.52
CA TYR A 69 -6.44 -11.60 0.80
C TYR A 69 -5.24 -10.67 0.68
N TYR A 70 -5.40 -9.44 1.15
CA TYR A 70 -4.34 -8.45 1.27
C TYR A 70 -3.93 -8.33 2.73
N PHE A 71 -2.68 -8.68 3.02
CA PHE A 71 -2.05 -8.52 4.32
C PHE A 71 -1.07 -7.37 4.24
N ASN A 72 -1.22 -6.37 5.11
CA ASN A 72 -0.30 -5.25 5.22
C ASN A 72 0.23 -5.19 6.65
N TRP A 73 1.56 -5.25 6.81
CA TRP A 73 2.20 -5.12 8.11
C TRP A 73 2.38 -3.67 8.56
N GLY A 74 1.90 -2.71 7.75
CA GLY A 74 2.03 -1.29 7.99
C GLY A 74 3.47 -0.82 7.90
N LEU A 75 3.71 0.37 8.42
CA LEU A 75 4.99 1.05 8.35
C LEU A 75 6.09 0.34 9.16
N LYS A 76 7.17 -0.04 8.47
CA LYS A 76 8.40 -0.63 9.05
C LYS A 76 9.63 0.18 8.62
N LYS A 77 10.64 0.20 9.49
CA LYS A 77 11.97 0.70 9.12
C LYS A 77 12.55 -0.23 8.04
N THR A 78 13.17 0.29 6.97
CA THR A 78 13.77 -0.56 5.92
C THR A 78 14.81 -1.53 6.48
N GLY A 79 14.91 -2.67 5.81
CA GLY A 79 15.92 -3.70 6.02
C GLY A 79 15.28 -4.98 6.53
N GLY A 80 15.08 -5.98 5.67
CA GLY A 80 14.76 -7.35 6.08
C GLY A 80 13.31 -7.66 6.48
N TYR A 81 12.42 -6.68 6.71
CA TYR A 81 11.01 -6.96 6.96
C TYR A 81 10.31 -7.51 5.72
N SER A 82 9.69 -8.68 5.82
CA SER A 82 8.94 -9.29 4.73
C SER A 82 7.80 -10.18 5.23
N LEU A 83 6.80 -10.37 4.38
CA LEU A 83 5.72 -11.32 4.58
C LEU A 83 5.85 -12.42 3.51
N GLU A 84 5.86 -13.67 3.94
CA GLU A 84 5.95 -14.82 3.03
C GLU A 84 4.77 -15.76 3.26
N LEU A 85 4.15 -16.23 2.17
CA LEU A 85 3.19 -17.32 2.26
C LEU A 85 3.93 -18.63 2.53
N ILE A 86 3.61 -19.31 3.63
CA ILE A 86 4.11 -20.66 3.92
C ILE A 86 3.21 -21.70 3.25
N SER A 87 1.90 -21.60 3.49
CA SER A 87 0.90 -22.52 2.96
C SER A 87 -0.48 -21.88 2.99
N ALA A 88 -1.38 -22.37 2.13
CA ALA A 88 -2.80 -22.08 2.17
C ALA A 88 -3.56 -23.38 1.90
N THR A 89 -3.90 -24.11 2.95
CA THR A 89 -4.60 -25.40 2.90
C THR A 89 -5.65 -25.44 4.01
N ASP A 90 -6.69 -26.27 3.86
CA ASP A 90 -7.71 -26.50 4.90
C ASP A 90 -8.34 -25.19 5.44
N HIS A 91 -8.66 -24.26 4.54
CA HIS A 91 -9.19 -22.93 4.88
C HIS A 91 -8.31 -22.10 5.84
N LEU A 92 -7.00 -22.38 5.88
CA LEU A 92 -6.03 -21.67 6.72
C LEU A 92 -4.85 -21.14 5.90
N ILE A 93 -4.64 -19.82 5.97
CA ILE A 93 -3.49 -19.13 5.39
C ILE A 93 -2.40 -19.02 6.47
N LYS A 94 -1.25 -19.65 6.24
CA LYS A 94 -0.09 -19.56 7.13
C LYS A 94 0.94 -18.60 6.54
N ILE A 95 1.23 -17.52 7.27
CA ILE A 95 2.15 -16.45 6.84
C ILE A 95 3.37 -16.45 7.74
N ARG A 96 4.57 -16.31 7.17
CA ARG A 96 5.78 -15.96 7.91
C ARG A 96 5.97 -14.46 7.88
N ALA A 97 6.13 -13.86 9.06
CA ALA A 97 6.54 -12.47 9.21
C ALA A 97 8.01 -12.44 9.62
N LYS A 98 8.89 -12.05 8.68
CA LYS A 98 10.33 -12.00 8.92
C LYS A 98 10.75 -10.63 9.43
N GLU A 99 11.61 -10.61 10.43
CA GLU A 99 12.26 -9.40 10.90
C GLU A 99 13.76 -9.44 10.54
N PRO A 100 14.41 -8.30 10.27
CA PRO A 100 15.85 -8.28 10.09
C PRO A 100 16.58 -8.84 11.30
N ALA A 101 17.68 -9.55 11.05
CA ALA A 101 18.59 -9.92 12.12
C ALA A 101 19.26 -8.67 12.73
N LYS A 102 19.63 -8.73 14.02
CA LYS A 102 20.17 -7.57 14.77
C LYS A 102 21.47 -7.01 14.16
N ASP A 103 22.19 -7.84 13.42
CA ASP A 103 23.46 -7.56 12.76
C ASP A 103 23.30 -7.08 11.30
N GLN A 104 22.07 -7.03 10.77
CA GLN A 104 21.83 -6.48 9.43
C GLN A 104 21.85 -4.95 9.45
N LEU A 105 22.50 -4.36 8.45
CA LEU A 105 22.45 -2.92 8.20
C LEU A 105 20.99 -2.50 7.93
N LEU A 106 20.44 -1.70 8.84
CA LEU A 106 19.15 -1.05 8.63
C LEU A 106 19.38 0.24 7.86
N ILE A 107 18.92 0.28 6.61
CA ILE A 107 18.85 1.52 5.83
C ILE A 107 17.76 2.39 6.48
N GLN A 108 17.93 3.72 6.49
CA GLN A 108 16.97 4.66 7.10
C GLN A 108 15.83 5.09 6.15
N SER A 109 15.30 4.17 5.35
CA SER A 109 14.09 4.35 4.57
C SER A 109 12.88 3.69 5.26
N MET A 110 11.70 3.88 4.69
CA MET A 110 10.43 3.36 5.21
C MET A 110 9.86 2.36 4.22
N THR A 111 9.29 1.26 4.73
CA THR A 111 8.70 0.19 3.92
C THR A 111 7.33 -0.22 4.44
N PHE A 112 6.52 -0.78 3.56
CA PHE A 112 5.18 -1.29 3.84
C PHE A 112 5.10 -2.75 3.40
N PRO A 113 5.64 -3.71 4.18
CA PRO A 113 5.62 -5.11 3.81
C PRO A 113 4.17 -5.58 3.63
N SER A 114 3.85 -5.99 2.41
CA SER A 114 2.52 -6.44 2.05
C SER A 114 2.56 -7.76 1.28
N LEU A 115 1.49 -8.54 1.39
CA LEU A 115 1.32 -9.82 0.72
C LEU A 115 -0.11 -9.89 0.17
N LEU A 116 -0.22 -10.10 -1.14
CA LEU A 116 -1.49 -10.40 -1.80
C LEU A 116 -1.56 -11.89 -2.13
N VAL A 117 -2.57 -12.57 -1.59
CA VAL A 117 -2.83 -13.99 -1.83
C VAL A 117 -4.13 -14.13 -2.59
N SER A 118 -4.14 -14.93 -3.65
CA SER A 118 -5.34 -15.26 -4.43
C SER A 118 -5.63 -16.74 -4.26
N LEU A 119 -6.84 -17.07 -3.77
CA LEU A 119 -7.28 -18.42 -3.43
C LEU A 119 -8.60 -18.73 -4.15
N PRO A 120 -8.97 -20.01 -4.30
CA PRO A 120 -10.34 -20.38 -4.64
C PRO A 120 -11.35 -19.65 -3.74
N ARG A 121 -12.54 -19.38 -4.28
CA ARG A 121 -13.56 -18.64 -3.54
C ARG A 121 -14.00 -19.38 -2.28
N ASP A 122 -13.62 -18.85 -1.12
CA ASP A 122 -13.97 -19.41 0.19
C ASP A 122 -13.65 -18.42 1.33
N GLN A 123 -14.01 -18.80 2.56
CA GLN A 123 -13.61 -18.11 3.77
C GLN A 123 -12.40 -18.80 4.40
N TYR A 124 -11.27 -18.12 4.38
CA TYR A 124 -10.03 -18.55 5.01
C TYR A 124 -9.77 -17.77 6.30
N GLN A 125 -9.28 -18.50 7.31
CA GLN A 125 -8.63 -17.93 8.48
C GLN A 125 -7.14 -17.72 8.19
N TYR A 126 -6.45 -16.97 9.04
CA TYR A 126 -5.01 -16.81 8.92
C TYR A 126 -4.29 -16.97 10.26
N THR A 127 -3.06 -17.46 10.19
CA THR A 127 -2.11 -17.46 11.30
C THR A 127 -0.78 -16.91 10.83
N VAL A 128 -0.07 -16.23 11.73
CA VAL A 128 1.23 -15.65 11.45
C VAL A 128 2.26 -16.30 12.35
N VAL A 129 3.41 -16.67 11.79
CA VAL A 129 4.56 -17.17 12.54
C VAL A 129 5.78 -16.30 12.30
N ASN A 130 6.69 -16.26 13.27
CA ASN A 130 8.00 -15.64 13.11
C ASN A 130 8.99 -16.57 12.38
N ASP A 131 10.26 -16.15 12.25
CA ASP A 131 11.33 -16.96 11.64
C ASP A 131 11.63 -18.28 12.37
N LYS A 132 11.30 -18.38 13.66
CA LYS A 132 11.46 -19.59 14.48
C LYS A 132 10.27 -20.54 14.38
N GLY A 133 9.19 -20.12 13.72
CA GLY A 133 7.94 -20.87 13.61
C GLY A 133 6.97 -20.65 14.76
N ASP A 134 7.28 -19.77 15.72
CA ASP A 134 6.38 -19.43 16.82
C ASP A 134 5.24 -18.55 16.30
N THR A 135 4.01 -18.83 16.75
CA THR A 135 2.84 -18.02 16.42
C THR A 135 2.98 -16.60 16.99
N VAL A 136 2.78 -15.60 16.14
CA VAL A 136 2.73 -14.18 16.52
C VAL A 136 1.33 -13.65 16.30
N SER A 137 0.69 -13.15 17.35
CA SER A 137 -0.63 -12.55 17.25
C SER A 137 -0.53 -11.05 16.91
N ASP A 138 -1.60 -10.52 16.32
CA ASP A 138 -1.87 -9.09 16.24
C ASP A 138 -0.90 -8.21 15.43
N ILE A 139 -0.03 -8.80 14.60
CA ILE A 139 0.89 -8.00 13.78
C ILE A 139 0.19 -7.16 12.70
N PHE A 140 -1.02 -7.57 12.28
CA PHE A 140 -1.88 -6.85 11.34
C PHE A 140 -2.97 -6.03 12.04
N LYS A 141 -2.91 -5.91 13.38
CA LYS A 141 -3.79 -5.02 14.13
C LYS A 141 -2.99 -3.80 14.57
N PRO A 142 -3.50 -2.58 14.33
CA PRO A 142 -2.82 -1.40 14.82
C PRO A 142 -2.86 -1.38 16.36
N LYS A 143 -1.76 -0.94 16.98
CA LYS A 143 -1.63 -0.85 18.44
C LYS A 143 -2.65 0.11 19.08
N ARG A 144 -3.19 1.03 18.30
CA ARG A 144 -4.18 2.04 18.68
C ARG A 144 -5.23 2.16 17.58
N PRO A 145 -6.46 2.60 17.88
CA PRO A 145 -7.48 2.83 16.85
C PRO A 145 -6.97 3.81 15.79
N PRO A 146 -6.97 3.44 14.50
CA PRO A 146 -6.55 4.33 13.43
C PRO A 146 -7.64 5.35 13.11
N LEU A 147 -7.23 6.48 12.55
CA LEU A 147 -8.13 7.43 11.91
C LEU A 147 -8.66 6.80 10.61
N LYS A 148 -9.98 6.72 10.48
CA LYS A 148 -10.66 6.28 9.25
C LYS A 148 -10.97 7.52 8.41
N ILE A 149 -10.36 7.62 7.23
CA ILE A 149 -10.50 8.79 6.35
C ILE A 149 -11.17 8.35 5.05
N THR A 150 -12.09 9.18 4.55
CA THR A 150 -12.63 9.03 3.20
C THR A 150 -11.95 10.06 2.30
N LEU A 151 -11.17 9.58 1.35
CA LEU A 151 -10.59 10.38 0.28
C LEU A 151 -11.52 10.40 -0.93
N PHE A 152 -11.47 11.49 -1.66
CA PHE A 152 -12.11 11.63 -2.97
C PHE A 152 -10.99 11.82 -3.99
N LEU A 153 -10.94 10.96 -5.01
CA LEU A 153 -9.85 10.89 -5.96
C LEU A 153 -10.37 10.93 -7.40
N PRO A 154 -9.66 11.59 -8.31
CA PRO A 154 -10.00 11.59 -9.72
C PRO A 154 -9.60 10.25 -10.35
N ARG A 155 -10.51 9.64 -11.10
CA ARG A 155 -10.23 8.43 -11.88
C ARG A 155 -11.16 8.34 -13.06
N ASP A 156 -10.60 8.19 -14.27
CA ASP A 156 -11.36 8.00 -15.51
C ASP A 156 -12.46 9.07 -15.72
N GLY A 157 -12.12 10.34 -15.40
CA GLY A 157 -13.04 11.48 -15.50
C GLY A 157 -14.09 11.57 -14.41
N GLN A 158 -14.04 10.72 -13.39
CA GLN A 158 -14.98 10.71 -12.26
C GLN A 158 -14.28 10.96 -10.93
N VAL A 159 -15.04 11.38 -9.92
CA VAL A 159 -14.57 11.48 -8.54
C VAL A 159 -15.04 10.27 -7.74
N LEU A 160 -14.09 9.40 -7.38
CA LEU A 160 -14.35 8.16 -6.66
C LEU A 160 -13.97 8.27 -5.18
N LYS A 161 -14.66 7.49 -4.33
CA LYS A 161 -14.42 7.45 -2.89
C LYS A 161 -13.47 6.31 -2.52
N ARG A 162 -12.40 6.60 -1.79
CA ARG A 162 -11.47 5.61 -1.22
C ARG A 162 -11.44 5.74 0.30
N ARG A 163 -11.57 4.63 1.03
CA ARG A 163 -11.45 4.59 2.50
C ARG A 163 -10.07 4.10 2.90
N ILE A 164 -9.35 4.94 3.64
CA ILE A 164 -8.00 4.66 4.11
C ILE A 164 -7.91 4.72 5.63
N LEU A 165 -6.82 4.16 6.16
CA LEU A 165 -6.49 4.18 7.57
C LEU A 165 -5.20 4.99 7.77
N ARG A 166 -5.16 5.83 8.80
CA ARG A 166 -3.94 6.54 9.21
C ARG A 166 -3.75 6.43 10.70
N ASP A 167 -2.50 6.31 11.14
CA ASP A 167 -2.17 6.43 12.55
C ASP A 167 -2.06 7.94 12.89
N PRO A 168 -2.95 8.50 13.72
CA PRO A 168 -2.86 9.91 14.09
C PRO A 168 -1.62 10.23 14.93
N TYR A 169 -0.96 9.21 15.51
CA TYR A 169 0.19 9.38 16.40
C TYR A 169 1.53 9.13 15.70
N SER A 170 1.58 8.39 14.59
CA SER A 170 2.84 8.08 13.88
C SER A 170 3.59 9.34 13.42
N TYR A 171 2.87 10.45 13.23
CA TYR A 171 3.42 11.75 12.84
C TYR A 171 3.85 12.64 14.03
N SER A 172 3.53 12.23 15.27
CA SER A 172 3.78 13.00 16.51
C SER A 172 4.94 12.46 17.35
N CYS A 173 5.35 11.20 17.20
CA CYS A 173 6.26 10.55 18.16
C CYS A 173 7.72 11.06 18.14
N SER A 174 8.12 11.82 17.12
CA SER A 174 9.44 12.47 17.02
C SER A 174 9.34 13.99 16.79
N ALA A 175 8.13 14.52 16.73
CA ALA A 175 7.88 15.92 16.50
C ALA A 175 7.57 16.60 17.85
N PRO A 176 8.18 17.74 18.17
CA PRO A 176 7.86 18.46 19.41
C PRO A 176 6.36 18.74 19.52
N ALA A 177 5.82 18.80 20.74
CA ALA A 177 4.37 18.79 21.05
C ALA A 177 3.50 19.81 20.28
N TYR A 178 4.09 20.84 19.68
CA TYR A 178 3.44 21.82 18.81
C TYR A 178 3.26 21.39 17.34
N LYS A 179 3.71 20.19 16.95
CA LYS A 179 3.60 19.62 15.58
C LYS A 179 2.56 18.50 15.48
N VAL A 180 1.58 18.43 16.37
CA VAL A 180 0.46 17.49 16.20
C VAL A 180 -0.36 17.92 14.99
N LYS A 181 -0.38 17.06 13.95
CA LYS A 181 -1.17 17.32 12.75
C LYS A 181 -2.65 17.17 13.08
N THR A 182 -3.49 18.10 12.61
CA THR A 182 -4.95 17.97 12.72
C THR A 182 -5.42 16.80 11.84
N PRO A 183 -6.54 16.13 12.16
CA PRO A 183 -7.12 15.11 11.28
C PRO A 183 -7.34 15.60 9.85
N ALA A 184 -7.70 16.87 9.67
CA ALA A 184 -7.83 17.50 8.37
C ALA A 184 -6.49 17.57 7.61
N LEU A 185 -5.41 17.99 8.27
CA LEU A 185 -4.08 18.00 7.64
C LEU A 185 -3.62 16.58 7.28
N ILE A 186 -3.85 15.59 8.17
CA ILE A 186 -3.54 14.17 7.88
C ILE A 186 -4.31 13.69 6.65
N ALA A 187 -5.61 14.03 6.54
CA ALA A 187 -6.42 13.65 5.39
C ALA A 187 -5.95 14.31 4.09
N LEU A 188 -5.55 15.59 4.14
CA LEU A 188 -4.99 16.28 2.98
C LEU A 188 -3.66 15.68 2.54
N GLU A 189 -2.71 15.47 3.44
CA GLU A 189 -1.46 14.79 3.09
C GLU A 189 -1.72 13.40 2.54
N SER A 190 -2.70 12.69 3.09
CA SER A 190 -3.10 11.38 2.57
C SER A 190 -3.70 11.45 1.17
N LEU A 191 -4.51 12.48 0.88
CA LEU A 191 -5.04 12.76 -0.45
C LEU A 191 -3.89 12.95 -1.44
N PHE A 192 -2.95 13.83 -1.14
CA PHE A 192 -1.81 14.14 -2.03
C PHE A 192 -0.79 13.00 -2.17
N ASN A 193 -0.80 12.02 -1.26
CA ASN A 193 0.06 10.82 -1.36
C ASN A 193 -0.54 9.72 -2.26
N GLN A 194 -1.71 9.93 -2.88
CA GLN A 194 -2.29 8.94 -3.78
C GLN A 194 -1.72 9.07 -5.19
N ASP A 195 -1.56 7.94 -5.90
CA ASP A 195 -1.11 7.90 -7.29
C ASP A 195 -1.97 8.80 -8.21
N GLU A 196 -3.27 8.84 -7.96
CA GLU A 196 -4.22 9.68 -8.71
C GLU A 196 -3.98 11.19 -8.56
N MET A 197 -3.19 11.61 -7.57
CA MET A 197 -2.88 13.02 -7.31
C MET A 197 -1.48 13.43 -7.83
N LEU A 198 -0.73 12.50 -8.45
CA LEU A 198 0.65 12.75 -8.89
C LEU A 198 0.77 13.94 -9.83
N ASP A 199 -0.20 14.18 -10.71
CA ASP A 199 -0.16 15.33 -11.62
C ASP A 199 -0.14 16.66 -10.86
N PHE A 200 -0.96 16.81 -9.83
CA PHE A 200 -0.96 18.01 -8.98
C PHE A 200 0.35 18.15 -8.19
N VAL A 201 0.85 17.03 -7.64
CA VAL A 201 2.12 17.00 -6.88
C VAL A 201 3.31 17.37 -7.78
N ASN A 202 3.35 16.86 -9.01
CA ASN A 202 4.39 17.14 -10.00
C ASN A 202 4.37 18.61 -10.46
N LEU A 203 3.19 19.24 -10.45
CA LEU A 203 3.04 20.68 -10.65
C LEU A 203 3.44 21.51 -9.42
N GLY A 204 3.91 20.87 -8.34
CA GLY A 204 4.38 21.52 -7.12
C GLY A 204 3.27 21.89 -6.14
N VAL A 205 2.04 21.40 -6.36
CA VAL A 205 0.91 21.67 -5.46
C VAL A 205 1.00 20.73 -4.26
N LEU A 206 1.21 21.31 -3.07
CA LEU A 206 1.42 20.57 -1.84
C LEU A 206 0.54 21.14 -0.70
N PRO A 207 0.01 20.29 0.20
CA PRO A 207 -0.74 20.75 1.36
C PRO A 207 0.21 21.31 2.43
N GLY A 208 -0.12 22.48 2.98
CA GLY A 208 0.66 23.15 4.03
C GLY A 208 0.04 23.05 5.41
N LYS A 209 -1.17 23.61 5.58
CA LYS A 209 -1.87 23.70 6.88
C LYS A 209 -3.38 23.58 6.70
N ALA A 210 -4.06 23.09 7.72
CA ALA A 210 -5.52 23.03 7.80
C ALA A 210 -5.99 23.53 9.17
N VAL A 211 -6.73 24.64 9.18
CA VAL A 211 -7.23 25.30 10.39
C VAL A 211 -8.74 25.47 10.30
N PHE A 212 -9.46 25.06 11.34
CA PHE A 212 -10.88 25.35 11.47
C PHE A 212 -11.06 26.63 12.30
N ARG A 213 -11.80 27.60 11.78
CA ARG A 213 -12.13 28.83 12.51
C ARG A 213 -13.59 28.83 12.93
N ASP A 214 -13.79 28.95 14.24
CA ASP A 214 -15.08 29.25 14.88
C ASP A 214 -15.08 30.75 15.24
N PRO A 215 -16.17 31.52 15.06
CA PRO A 215 -17.55 31.11 14.75
C PRO A 215 -17.87 30.92 13.26
N GLU A 216 -16.93 31.18 12.34
CA GLU A 216 -17.20 31.16 10.90
C GLU A 216 -17.64 29.80 10.34
N LYS A 217 -17.43 28.72 11.11
CA LYS A 217 -17.62 27.34 10.67
C LYS A 217 -16.92 27.07 9.34
N LYS A 218 -15.67 27.51 9.22
CA LYS A 218 -14.91 27.46 7.97
C LYS A 218 -13.54 26.82 8.17
N TRP A 219 -13.22 25.87 7.30
CA TRP A 219 -11.87 25.34 7.15
C TRP A 219 -11.07 26.22 6.21
N TYR A 220 -9.90 26.64 6.67
CA TYR A 220 -8.88 27.31 5.88
C TYR A 220 -7.79 26.30 5.54
N ILE A 221 -7.66 25.99 4.26
CA ILE A 221 -6.69 25.03 3.73
C ILE A 221 -5.60 25.80 2.99
N LEU A 222 -4.41 25.80 3.55
CA LEU A 222 -3.24 26.39 2.90
C LEU A 222 -2.61 25.35 1.96
N LEU A 223 -2.55 25.69 0.68
CA LEU A 223 -1.76 24.99 -0.33
C LEU A 223 -0.53 25.81 -0.70
N SER A 224 0.44 25.18 -1.38
CA SER A 224 1.58 25.89 -1.96
C SER A 224 1.13 26.90 -3.04
N PRO A 225 1.92 27.96 -3.31
CA PRO A 225 1.59 28.97 -4.33
C PRO A 225 1.40 28.41 -5.74
N ALA A 226 1.97 27.24 -6.04
CA ALA A 226 1.81 26.56 -7.32
C ALA A 226 0.34 26.26 -7.68
N PHE A 227 -0.55 26.19 -6.67
CA PHE A 227 -1.99 26.10 -6.89
C PHE A 227 -2.51 27.21 -7.81
N GLU A 228 -1.96 28.44 -7.72
CA GLU A 228 -2.43 29.55 -8.54
C GLU A 228 -2.11 29.41 -10.03
N ASN A 229 -1.13 28.57 -10.37
CA ASN A 229 -0.69 28.33 -11.75
C ASN A 229 -1.51 27.24 -12.45
N LEU A 230 -2.40 26.55 -11.74
CA LEU A 230 -3.29 25.55 -12.33
C LEU A 230 -4.31 26.21 -13.28
N SER A 231 -4.74 25.47 -14.30
CA SER A 231 -5.88 25.86 -15.14
C SER A 231 -7.18 25.92 -14.31
N ALA A 232 -8.21 26.62 -14.82
CA ALA A 232 -9.49 26.75 -14.12
C ALA A 232 -10.11 25.38 -13.78
N ASP A 233 -10.14 24.46 -14.74
CA ASP A 233 -10.69 23.11 -14.57
C ASP A 233 -9.89 22.30 -13.53
N GLN A 234 -8.55 22.41 -13.54
CA GLN A 234 -7.69 21.77 -12.55
C GLN A 234 -7.91 22.34 -11.15
N LYS A 235 -8.09 23.66 -11.02
CA LYS A 235 -8.42 24.31 -9.74
C LYS A 235 -9.77 23.81 -9.23
N GLU A 236 -10.79 23.81 -10.08
CA GLU A 236 -12.14 23.36 -9.72
C GLU A 236 -12.13 21.90 -9.23
N LEU A 237 -11.51 21.00 -10.01
CA LEU A 237 -11.38 19.60 -9.62
C LEU A 237 -10.64 19.46 -8.29
N LEU A 238 -9.47 20.07 -8.13
CA LEU A 238 -8.71 19.96 -6.88
C LEU A 238 -9.47 20.54 -5.67
N GLN A 239 -10.18 21.66 -5.85
CA GLN A 239 -11.04 22.25 -4.83
C GLN A 239 -12.16 21.29 -4.43
N GLU A 240 -12.79 20.60 -5.39
CA GLU A 240 -13.82 19.60 -5.13
C GLU A 240 -13.27 18.43 -4.31
N LEU A 241 -12.13 17.86 -4.72
CA LEU A 241 -11.48 16.72 -4.06
C LEU A 241 -11.12 17.05 -2.61
N ILE A 242 -10.51 18.22 -2.38
CA ILE A 242 -10.15 18.72 -1.05
C ILE A 242 -11.40 18.96 -0.21
N THR A 243 -12.39 19.66 -0.76
CA THR A 243 -13.61 20.03 -0.03
C THR A 243 -14.35 18.79 0.43
N LYS A 244 -14.60 17.84 -0.48
CA LYS A 244 -15.26 16.57 -0.14
C LYS A 244 -14.47 15.78 0.90
N THR A 245 -13.14 15.69 0.75
CA THR A 245 -12.28 14.98 1.71
C THR A 245 -12.35 15.60 3.11
N VAL A 246 -12.14 16.92 3.23
CA VAL A 246 -12.11 17.62 4.53
C VAL A 246 -13.48 17.59 5.22
N LEU A 247 -14.57 17.82 4.48
CA LEU A 247 -15.90 17.86 5.08
C LEU A 247 -16.40 16.49 5.56
N THR A 248 -15.87 15.37 5.05
CA THR A 248 -16.20 14.05 5.62
C THR A 248 -15.65 13.82 7.02
N LEU A 249 -14.69 14.63 7.47
CA LEU A 249 -14.14 14.56 8.82
C LEU A 249 -14.99 15.29 9.85
N THR A 250 -15.84 16.23 9.41
CA THR A 250 -16.67 17.03 10.30
C THR A 250 -18.05 16.41 10.47
N ALA A 251 -18.49 16.26 11.72
CA ALA A 251 -19.88 15.92 12.04
C ALA A 251 -20.87 17.05 11.69
N ASN A 252 -20.37 18.28 11.49
CA ASN A 252 -21.18 19.46 11.18
C ASN A 252 -21.24 19.69 9.66
N HIS A 253 -22.37 19.34 9.04
CA HIS A 253 -22.65 19.52 7.62
C HIS A 253 -22.71 20.99 7.15
N LEU A 254 -22.56 21.96 8.06
CA LEU A 254 -22.59 23.40 7.77
C LEU A 254 -21.19 24.00 7.56
N ALA A 255 -20.13 23.21 7.73
CA ALA A 255 -18.78 23.70 7.52
C ALA A 255 -18.51 23.97 6.03
N THR A 256 -17.79 25.05 5.74
CA THR A 256 -17.31 25.36 4.38
C THR A 256 -15.79 25.23 4.30
N VAL A 257 -15.24 25.06 3.11
CA VAL A 257 -13.80 24.97 2.88
C VAL A 257 -13.37 26.15 2.01
N LYS A 258 -12.33 26.87 2.46
CA LYS A 258 -11.66 27.93 1.71
C LYS A 258 -10.20 27.55 1.52
N ILE A 259 -9.80 27.41 0.27
CA ILE A 259 -8.40 27.19 -0.11
C ILE A 259 -7.71 28.54 -0.26
N ILE A 260 -6.51 28.65 0.31
CA ILE A 260 -5.65 29.83 0.29
C ILE A 260 -4.23 29.41 -0.04
N THR A 261 -3.45 30.35 -0.59
CA THR A 261 -2.04 30.14 -0.94
C THR A 261 -1.10 31.08 -0.17
N ASP A 262 -1.63 32.16 0.40
CA ASP A 262 -0.90 33.08 1.28
C ASP A 262 -0.93 32.61 2.75
N PRO A 263 0.23 32.27 3.35
CA PRO A 263 0.32 31.89 4.75
C PRO A 263 -0.11 32.98 5.73
N ALA A 264 -0.10 34.26 5.36
CA ALA A 264 -0.56 35.34 6.23
C ALA A 264 -2.07 35.24 6.51
N LEU A 265 -2.84 34.64 5.60
CA LEU A 265 -4.29 34.51 5.72
C LEU A 265 -4.74 33.38 6.65
N ILE A 266 -3.83 32.47 7.05
CA ILE A 266 -4.15 31.31 7.91
C ILE A 266 -3.84 31.53 9.39
N GLN A 267 -3.28 32.69 9.76
CA GLN A 267 -2.91 33.02 11.14
C GLN A 267 -4.10 33.06 12.10
#